data_AF-A0A7V9UML3-F1
#
_entry.id   AF-A0A7V9UML3-F1
#
_cell.length_a   1.000
_cell.length_b   1.000
_cell.length_c   1.000
_cell.angle_alpha   90.00
_cell.angle_beta   90.00
_cell.angle_gamma   90.00
#
_symmetry.space_group_name_H-M   'P 1'
#
loop_
_entity.id
_entity.type
_entity.pdbx_description
1 polymer ?
#
loop_
_entity_poly.entity_id
_entity_poly.type
_entity_poly.pdbx_seq_one_letter_code
_entity_poly.pdbx_strand_id
1 'polypeptide(L)'
;MLKKLTLAFAVAAVAFGCSKPAANTGNTSSTGNSNARVADGKIDEDDQVVIPSDVSKDMFLEGKVVSLDGSRAKVGVIERNSNGFYTTGSRFEDVEVSEIYEVPGKEAKHEVKPGDIVLAKGESGAVLPWHGAEVVKIDNLSVMVKGLGSNKQPRTVGPDGLIKPSEKTIAEFKQSGETSMLLSKAMKHRPMLVEGYKPKMGDKVLAEPNLAGFFQSGTISRMEETMSGGNNVYVRWDDPNTRNTEKVYTILPLANAAKQPAPTVGRYVLVMPASDGKWLYAEVMAVNGAAAEVKVEDGTTRTVNPGEFWPLEENER
;
A
#
# COMPACT_ATOMS: atom_id res chain seq x y z
N MET A 1 59.89 35.17 41.50
CA MET A 1 58.54 34.57 41.59
C MET A 1 58.57 33.20 40.96
N LEU A 2 57.84 32.28 41.61
CA LEU A 2 57.65 30.83 41.42
C LEU A 2 58.45 30.15 40.29
N LYS A 3 59.43 29.32 40.66
CA LYS A 3 59.34 27.88 41.02
C LYS A 3 59.45 27.02 39.74
N LYS A 4 60.62 26.39 39.51
CA LYS A 4 61.02 25.06 40.01
C LYS A 4 60.22 23.96 39.28
N LEU A 5 60.77 22.88 38.73
CA LEU A 5 62.09 22.24 38.82
C LEU A 5 62.06 21.02 37.86
N THR A 6 63.23 20.62 37.34
CA THR A 6 63.70 19.22 37.06
C THR A 6 62.86 18.29 36.15
N LEU A 7 63.33 17.79 34.99
CA LEU A 7 64.56 17.01 34.69
C LEU A 7 64.66 15.76 35.60
N ALA A 8 64.74 14.50 35.16
CA ALA A 8 65.40 13.94 34.00
C ALA A 8 64.95 12.47 33.77
N PHE A 9 65.07 12.04 32.50
CA PHE A 9 65.54 10.75 31.96
C PHE A 9 65.57 9.50 32.86
N ALA A 10 65.07 8.35 32.35
CA ALA A 10 65.90 7.41 31.57
C ALA A 10 65.21 6.05 31.28
N VAL A 11 65.32 5.64 30.01
CA VAL A 11 65.66 4.29 29.50
C VAL A 11 64.60 3.17 29.43
N ALA A 12 64.66 2.51 28.27
CA ALA A 12 63.81 1.48 27.69
C ALA A 12 64.03 0.06 28.23
N ALA A 13 63.03 -0.82 28.02
CA ALA A 13 63.24 -2.23 27.72
C ALA A 13 62.01 -2.85 27.02
N VAL A 14 62.31 -3.72 26.07
CA VAL A 14 61.43 -4.45 25.13
C VAL A 14 60.86 -5.71 25.78
N ALA A 15 59.61 -6.06 25.47
CA ALA A 15 59.14 -7.46 25.51
C ALA A 15 58.09 -7.71 24.42
N PHE A 16 58.37 -8.69 23.55
CA PHE A 16 57.44 -9.32 22.61
C PHE A 16 56.34 -10.09 23.36
N GLY A 17 55.12 -10.11 22.81
CA GLY A 17 54.06 -11.04 23.24
C GLY A 17 52.80 -10.92 22.39
N CYS A 18 52.66 -11.82 21.42
CA CYS A 18 51.44 -12.03 20.63
C CYS A 18 50.24 -12.39 21.52
N SER A 19 49.11 -11.69 21.38
CA SER A 19 47.76 -12.28 21.32
C SER A 19 46.72 -11.20 21.01
N LYS A 20 46.01 -11.37 19.90
CA LYS A 20 44.69 -10.75 19.69
C LYS A 20 43.71 -11.33 20.72
N PRO A 21 42.88 -10.51 21.37
CA PRO A 21 41.52 -10.88 21.75
C PRO A 21 40.59 -10.20 20.73
N ALA A 22 40.00 -10.96 19.80
CA ALA A 22 38.68 -11.55 19.98
C ALA A 22 37.59 -10.46 20.06
N ALA A 23 36.80 -10.39 18.99
CA ALA A 23 35.59 -9.60 18.88
C ALA A 23 34.72 -9.85 20.11
N ASN A 24 34.48 -8.80 20.89
CA ASN A 24 33.49 -8.85 21.94
C ASN A 24 32.14 -8.50 21.30
N THR A 25 31.49 -9.53 20.76
CA THR A 25 30.03 -9.60 20.57
C THR A 25 29.38 -9.44 21.95
N GLY A 26 29.32 -8.20 22.41
CA GLY A 26 28.55 -7.79 23.57
C GLY A 26 27.11 -7.63 23.13
N ASN A 27 26.37 -8.72 23.21
CA ASN A 27 24.92 -8.76 23.17
C ASN A 27 24.41 -7.91 24.36
N THR A 28 24.20 -6.61 24.14
CA THR A 28 23.42 -5.77 25.05
C THR A 28 21.98 -6.20 24.89
N SER A 29 21.55 -7.09 25.79
CA SER A 29 20.16 -7.36 26.09
C SER A 29 19.46 -6.03 26.40
N SER A 30 18.76 -5.47 25.42
CA SER A 30 17.86 -4.36 25.62
C SER A 30 16.75 -4.83 26.57
N THR A 31 16.67 -4.14 27.69
CA THR A 31 15.72 -4.42 28.74
C THR A 31 14.40 -3.80 28.31
N GLY A 32 13.44 -4.64 27.89
CA GLY A 32 12.02 -4.33 27.71
C GLY A 32 11.69 -2.95 27.14
N ASN A 33 11.88 -2.76 25.83
CA ASN A 33 11.39 -1.56 25.16
C ASN A 33 9.90 -1.72 24.79
N SER A 34 9.08 -0.84 25.34
CA SER A 34 7.69 -0.61 25.00
C SER A 34 7.58 -0.07 23.57
N ASN A 35 7.10 -0.88 22.62
CA ASN A 35 6.41 -0.53 21.36
C ASN A 35 6.74 0.81 20.66
N ALA A 36 8.00 1.26 20.68
CA ALA A 36 8.37 2.56 20.19
C ALA A 36 8.85 2.50 18.74
N ARG A 37 8.46 3.51 17.98
CA ARG A 37 9.11 3.91 16.73
C ARG A 37 10.62 4.02 16.99
N VAL A 38 11.45 3.74 15.99
CA VAL A 38 12.91 3.95 16.08
C VAL A 38 13.27 5.38 16.54
N ALA A 39 12.35 6.34 16.40
CA ALA A 39 12.52 7.69 16.92
C ALA A 39 12.85 7.79 18.42
N ASP A 40 12.54 6.77 19.24
CA ASP A 40 12.85 6.76 20.68
C ASP A 40 14.09 5.90 21.04
N GLY A 41 14.74 5.29 20.04
CA GLY A 41 15.96 4.50 20.15
C GLY A 41 17.02 4.92 19.12
N LYS A 42 18.23 4.39 19.22
CA LYS A 42 19.18 4.44 18.09
C LYS A 42 18.96 3.15 17.29
N ILE A 43 18.82 3.25 15.97
CA ILE A 43 19.10 2.09 15.10
C ILE A 43 20.58 2.04 14.82
N ASP A 44 21.10 0.82 14.77
CA ASP A 44 22.46 0.52 14.38
C ASP A 44 22.46 -0.34 13.09
N GLU A 45 23.64 -0.46 12.50
CA GLU A 45 23.85 -1.42 11.42
C GLU A 45 23.57 -2.85 11.93
N ASP A 46 23.08 -3.69 11.03
CA ASP A 46 22.61 -5.04 11.29
C ASP A 46 21.30 -5.21 12.06
N ASP A 47 20.67 -4.13 12.52
CA ASP A 47 19.36 -4.20 13.17
C ASP A 47 18.27 -4.71 12.21
N GLN A 48 17.37 -5.55 12.75
CA GLN A 48 16.21 -6.03 12.02
C GLN A 48 15.04 -5.08 12.21
N VAL A 49 14.49 -4.62 11.09
CA VAL A 49 13.56 -3.50 11.07
C VAL A 49 12.37 -3.76 10.14
N VAL A 50 11.31 -2.96 10.32
CA VAL A 50 10.14 -2.89 9.45
C VAL A 50 10.12 -1.51 8.78
N ILE A 51 10.05 -1.49 7.46
CA ILE A 51 10.10 -0.27 6.63
C ILE A 51 8.86 -0.16 5.72
N PRO A 52 8.46 1.05 5.29
CA PRO A 52 7.40 1.21 4.30
C PRO A 52 7.77 0.51 2.98
N SER A 53 6.79 -0.08 2.31
CA SER A 53 6.97 -0.58 0.94
C SER A 53 6.77 0.55 -0.08
N ASP A 54 7.63 0.56 -1.09
CA ASP A 54 7.47 1.36 -2.32
C ASP A 54 6.29 0.89 -3.20
N VAL A 55 5.95 -0.40 -3.16
CA VAL A 55 4.87 -1.02 -3.95
C VAL A 55 3.48 -0.65 -3.43
N SER A 56 3.28 -0.61 -2.12
CA SER A 56 1.98 -0.30 -1.52
C SER A 56 2.08 0.45 -0.22
N LYS A 57 1.29 1.52 -0.10
CA LYS A 57 1.20 2.36 1.12
C LYS A 57 0.58 1.62 2.32
N ASP A 58 -0.13 0.52 2.09
CA ASP A 58 -0.71 -0.31 3.15
C ASP A 58 0.17 -1.50 3.56
N MET A 59 1.37 -1.58 3.01
CA MET A 59 2.31 -2.67 3.22
C MET A 59 3.66 -2.15 3.70
N PHE A 60 4.21 -2.87 4.66
CA PHE A 60 5.55 -2.69 5.19
C PHE A 60 6.34 -3.97 5.00
N LEU A 61 7.66 -3.87 4.95
CA LEU A 61 8.57 -4.96 4.67
C LEU A 61 9.54 -5.13 5.82
N GLU A 62 9.79 -6.39 6.18
CA GLU A 62 10.86 -6.73 7.11
C GLU A 62 12.22 -6.69 6.38
N GLY A 63 13.22 -6.10 7.02
CA GLY A 63 14.54 -5.88 6.45
C GLY A 63 15.61 -5.85 7.52
N LYS A 64 16.85 -5.65 7.07
CA LYS A 64 18.02 -5.48 7.92
C LYS A 64 18.75 -4.19 7.53
N VAL A 65 19.11 -3.36 8.51
CA VAL A 65 19.90 -2.14 8.27
C VAL A 65 21.28 -2.52 7.78
N VAL A 66 21.68 -1.99 6.62
CA VAL A 66 22.96 -2.28 5.95
C VAL A 66 23.94 -1.14 6.18
N SER A 67 23.47 0.10 6.15
CA SER A 67 24.29 1.28 6.42
C SER A 67 23.41 2.47 6.83
N LEU A 68 23.99 3.40 7.59
CA LEU A 68 23.36 4.66 7.98
C LEU A 68 24.08 5.85 7.35
N ASP A 69 23.31 6.77 6.78
CA ASP A 69 23.80 8.04 6.23
C ASP A 69 22.91 9.19 6.69
N GLY A 70 23.29 9.83 7.80
CA GLY A 70 22.56 10.94 8.39
C GLY A 70 21.14 10.56 8.81
N SER A 71 20.13 11.13 8.16
CA SER A 71 18.71 10.86 8.43
C SER A 71 18.16 9.66 7.67
N ARG A 72 18.98 8.98 6.87
CA ARG A 72 18.56 7.86 6.02
C ARG A 72 19.28 6.58 6.40
N ALA A 73 18.59 5.46 6.24
CA ALA A 73 19.16 4.13 6.34
C ALA A 73 18.97 3.39 5.02
N LYS A 74 20.01 2.67 4.62
CA LYS A 74 19.91 1.67 3.56
C LYS A 74 19.52 0.35 4.19
N VAL A 75 18.40 -0.21 3.76
CA VAL A 75 17.83 -1.43 4.35
C VAL A 75 17.75 -2.52 3.29
N GLY A 76 18.37 -3.66 3.55
CA GLY A 76 18.23 -4.86 2.72
C GLY A 76 16.93 -5.57 3.06
N VAL A 77 16.04 -5.75 2.09
CA VAL A 77 14.76 -6.44 2.32
C VAL A 77 15.01 -7.93 2.53
N ILE A 78 14.30 -8.54 3.48
CA ILE A 78 14.33 -9.99 3.72
C ILE A 78 13.33 -10.66 2.78
N GLU A 79 13.85 -11.47 1.86
CA GLU A 79 13.07 -12.12 0.80
C GLU A 79 13.38 -13.61 0.73
N ARG A 80 12.39 -14.40 0.31
CA ARG A 80 12.50 -15.84 0.15
C ARG A 80 13.17 -16.16 -1.19
N ASN A 81 14.32 -16.81 -1.16
CA ASN A 81 15.02 -17.26 -2.35
C ASN A 81 14.33 -18.47 -3.00
N SER A 82 14.80 -18.87 -4.19
CA SER A 82 14.28 -20.02 -4.95
C SER A 82 14.36 -21.35 -4.21
N ASN A 83 15.25 -21.46 -3.23
CA ASN A 83 15.40 -22.64 -2.37
C ASN A 83 14.49 -22.60 -1.14
N GLY A 84 13.67 -21.55 -1.02
CA GLY A 84 12.69 -21.39 0.05
C GLY A 84 13.23 -20.79 1.35
N PHE A 85 14.48 -20.32 1.38
CA PHE A 85 15.10 -19.69 2.55
C PHE A 85 15.01 -18.16 2.48
N TYR A 86 14.83 -17.50 3.62
CA TYR A 86 14.89 -16.05 3.71
C TYR A 86 16.33 -15.56 3.68
N THR A 87 16.62 -14.63 2.79
CA THR A 87 17.93 -14.00 2.60
C THR A 87 17.77 -12.48 2.52
N THR A 88 18.80 -11.76 2.94
CA THR A 88 18.88 -10.30 2.83
C THR A 88 19.74 -9.90 1.64
N GLY A 89 19.37 -8.83 0.94
CA GLY A 89 20.27 -8.16 -0.03
C GLY A 89 20.05 -8.48 -1.50
N SER A 90 18.91 -9.10 -1.86
CA SER A 90 18.41 -9.13 -3.25
C SER A 90 17.82 -7.78 -3.68
N ARG A 91 17.27 -7.03 -2.72
CA ARG A 91 16.71 -5.69 -2.89
C ARG A 91 17.11 -4.80 -1.71
N PHE A 92 17.36 -3.53 -2.00
CA PHE A 92 17.69 -2.52 -1.02
C PHE A 92 16.76 -1.34 -1.18
N GLU A 93 16.33 -0.78 -0.06
CA GLU A 93 15.51 0.43 0.02
C GLU A 93 16.28 1.49 0.80
N ASP A 94 16.25 2.74 0.31
CA ASP A 94 16.77 3.88 1.04
C ASP A 94 15.61 4.60 1.73
N VAL A 95 15.56 4.56 3.06
CA VAL A 95 14.40 4.98 3.85
C VAL A 95 14.81 6.04 4.88
N GLU A 96 13.97 7.03 5.12
CA GLU A 96 14.17 7.95 6.24
C GLU A 96 14.09 7.19 7.56
N VAL A 97 15.07 7.37 8.45
CA VAL A 97 15.13 6.69 9.76
C VAL A 97 13.86 6.91 10.57
N SER A 98 13.22 8.07 10.38
CA SER A 98 11.95 8.38 11.04
C SER A 98 10.78 7.48 10.61
N GLU A 99 10.87 6.76 9.50
CA GLU A 99 9.81 5.87 9.00
C GLU A 99 10.08 4.39 9.31
N ILE A 100 11.16 4.10 10.04
CA ILE A 100 11.60 2.75 10.41
C ILE A 100 11.02 2.36 11.77
N TYR A 101 10.61 1.09 11.88
CA TYR A 101 10.17 0.47 13.13
C TYR A 101 11.09 -0.71 13.48
N GLU A 102 11.36 -0.92 14.76
CA GLU A 102 12.09 -2.10 15.23
C GLU A 102 11.17 -3.34 15.16
N VAL A 103 11.72 -4.50 14.78
CA VAL A 103 10.97 -5.76 14.89
C VAL A 103 10.88 -6.17 16.37
N PRO A 104 9.67 -6.34 16.94
CA PRO A 104 9.53 -6.73 18.34
C PRO A 104 10.14 -8.11 18.62
N GLY A 105 10.81 -8.25 19.76
CA GLY A 105 11.26 -9.54 20.24
C GLY A 105 10.11 -10.44 20.69
N LYS A 106 10.36 -11.76 20.81
CA LYS A 106 9.37 -12.77 21.23
C LYS A 106 8.74 -12.53 22.61
N GLU A 107 9.44 -11.81 23.48
CA GLU A 107 8.99 -11.49 24.85
C GLU A 107 8.45 -10.06 24.95
N ALA A 108 8.22 -9.37 23.83
CA ALA A 108 7.67 -8.02 23.82
C ALA A 108 6.26 -8.01 24.44
N LYS A 109 6.01 -7.05 25.33
CA LYS A 109 4.67 -6.84 25.90
C LYS A 109 3.85 -5.97 24.95
N HIS A 110 2.63 -6.43 24.67
CA HIS A 110 1.67 -5.67 23.87
C HIS A 110 1.00 -4.58 24.69
N GLU A 111 1.40 -3.33 24.49
CA GLU A 111 0.66 -2.16 24.98
C GLU A 111 -0.40 -1.73 23.95
N VAL A 112 -1.36 -2.61 23.67
CA VAL A 112 -2.47 -2.38 22.74
C VAL A 112 -3.80 -2.67 23.43
N LYS A 113 -4.89 -2.10 22.91
CA LYS A 113 -6.28 -2.39 23.34
C LYS A 113 -7.17 -2.66 22.11
N PRO A 114 -8.33 -3.32 22.29
CA PRO A 114 -9.32 -3.41 21.22
C PRO A 114 -9.66 -2.03 20.63
N GLY A 115 -9.70 -1.94 19.30
CA GLY A 115 -9.89 -0.73 18.52
C GLY A 115 -8.61 0.03 18.16
N ASP A 116 -7.44 -0.35 18.70
CA ASP A 116 -6.17 0.24 18.27
C ASP A 116 -5.81 -0.17 16.85
N ILE A 117 -5.22 0.75 16.09
CA ILE A 117 -4.62 0.46 14.77
C ILE A 117 -3.14 0.17 14.94
N VAL A 118 -2.71 -0.97 14.41
CA VAL A 118 -1.38 -1.53 14.56
C VAL A 118 -0.80 -1.97 13.22
N LEU A 119 0.52 -2.09 13.15
CA LEU A 119 1.21 -2.88 12.14
C LEU A 119 1.21 -4.33 12.61
N ALA A 120 0.64 -5.23 11.81
CA ALA A 120 0.57 -6.65 12.13
C ALA A 120 1.30 -7.49 11.08
N LYS A 121 2.20 -8.37 11.52
CA LYS A 121 2.99 -9.26 10.66
C LYS A 121 2.08 -10.20 9.88
N GLY A 122 2.10 -10.14 8.56
CA GLY A 122 1.27 -10.94 7.66
C GLY A 122 1.64 -12.42 7.62
N GLU A 123 0.94 -13.19 6.79
CA GLU A 123 1.33 -14.57 6.52
C GLU A 123 2.62 -14.61 5.69
N SER A 124 3.44 -15.63 5.91
CA SER A 124 4.73 -15.78 5.23
C SER A 124 4.54 -16.02 3.73
N GLY A 125 5.25 -15.25 2.90
CA GLY A 125 5.16 -15.32 1.44
C GLY A 125 6.53 -15.33 0.77
N ALA A 126 6.62 -14.72 -0.41
CA ALA A 126 7.91 -14.41 -1.04
C ALA A 126 8.68 -13.33 -0.27
N VAL A 127 7.97 -12.48 0.46
CA VAL A 127 8.50 -11.49 1.40
C VAL A 127 7.89 -11.74 2.78
N LEU A 128 8.35 -10.99 3.79
CA LEU A 128 7.74 -10.94 5.12
C LEU A 128 6.93 -9.63 5.24
N PRO A 129 5.66 -9.61 4.79
CA PRO A 129 4.89 -8.39 4.76
C PRO A 129 4.32 -8.07 6.13
N TRP A 130 4.16 -6.78 6.40
CA TRP A 130 3.45 -6.23 7.55
C TRP A 130 2.33 -5.32 7.05
N HIS A 131 1.17 -5.37 7.67
CA HIS A 131 0.00 -4.62 7.19
C HIS A 131 -0.70 -3.87 8.33
N GLY A 132 -1.33 -2.76 7.99
CA GLY A 132 -2.26 -2.07 8.89
C GLY A 132 -3.45 -2.95 9.28
N ALA A 133 -3.69 -3.08 10.58
CA ALA A 133 -4.78 -3.86 11.14
C ALA A 133 -5.38 -3.21 12.39
N GLU A 134 -6.64 -3.51 12.66
CA GLU A 134 -7.32 -3.14 13.90
C GLU A 134 -7.25 -4.31 14.89
N VAL A 135 -6.94 -4.01 16.15
CA VAL A 135 -7.02 -4.98 17.26
C VAL A 135 -8.49 -5.26 17.56
N VAL A 136 -8.91 -6.50 17.36
CA VAL A 136 -10.29 -6.95 17.63
C VAL A 136 -10.43 -7.42 19.07
N LYS A 137 -9.47 -8.22 19.53
CA LYS A 137 -9.51 -8.86 20.85
C LYS A 137 -8.09 -9.16 21.31
N ILE A 138 -7.89 -9.15 22.63
CA ILE A 138 -6.66 -9.56 23.28
C ILE A 138 -6.96 -10.80 24.11
N ASP A 139 -6.21 -11.86 23.85
CA ASP A 139 -6.15 -13.07 24.67
C ASP A 139 -4.76 -13.13 25.35
N ASN A 140 -4.59 -13.97 26.37
CA ASN A 140 -3.41 -13.91 27.27
C ASN A 140 -2.04 -13.77 26.56
N LEU A 141 -1.80 -14.52 25.49
CA LEU A 141 -0.53 -14.55 24.76
C LEU A 141 -0.65 -14.19 23.28
N SER A 142 -1.84 -13.76 22.85
CA SER A 142 -2.09 -13.52 21.44
C SER A 142 -3.10 -12.41 21.23
N VAL A 143 -2.96 -11.71 20.12
CA VAL A 143 -3.84 -10.62 19.76
C VAL A 143 -4.55 -11.00 18.47
N MET A 144 -5.87 -10.92 18.49
CA MET A 144 -6.66 -11.08 17.29
C MET A 144 -6.76 -9.73 16.59
N VAL A 145 -6.29 -9.69 15.35
CA VAL A 145 -6.33 -8.49 14.52
C VAL A 145 -7.16 -8.73 13.27
N LYS A 146 -7.76 -7.66 12.75
CA LYS A 146 -8.46 -7.66 11.47
C LYS A 146 -7.82 -6.61 10.59
N GLY A 147 -7.37 -6.99 9.41
CA GLY A 147 -6.77 -6.02 8.50
C GLY A 147 -7.76 -4.95 8.07
N LEU A 148 -7.25 -3.78 7.70
CA LEU A 148 -8.07 -2.66 7.23
C LEU A 148 -8.42 -2.83 5.74
N GLY A 149 -9.65 -2.49 5.35
CA GLY A 149 -10.16 -2.63 3.98
C GLY A 149 -11.17 -3.76 3.78
N SER A 150 -11.39 -4.14 2.51
CA SER A 150 -12.39 -5.16 2.17
C SER A 150 -11.94 -6.57 2.53
N ASN A 151 -12.84 -7.37 3.13
CA ASN A 151 -12.72 -8.83 3.30
C ASN A 151 -11.42 -9.35 3.95
N LYS A 152 -10.90 -8.66 4.95
CA LYS A 152 -9.82 -9.22 5.78
C LYS A 152 -10.42 -9.99 6.96
N GLN A 153 -10.27 -11.31 6.94
CA GLN A 153 -10.71 -12.18 8.04
C GLN A 153 -9.86 -11.87 9.29
N PRO A 154 -10.45 -11.93 10.49
CA PRO A 154 -9.67 -11.85 11.72
C PRO A 154 -8.63 -12.97 11.77
N ARG A 155 -7.44 -12.65 12.26
CA ARG A 155 -6.35 -13.60 12.44
C ARG A 155 -5.61 -13.34 13.74
N THR A 156 -4.97 -14.36 14.26
CA THR A 156 -4.21 -14.30 15.50
C THR A 156 -2.75 -13.98 15.21
N VAL A 157 -2.16 -13.04 15.96
CA VAL A 157 -0.74 -12.71 15.92
C VAL A 157 -0.12 -12.79 17.31
N GLY A 158 1.15 -13.16 17.36
CA GLY A 158 1.93 -13.27 18.59
C GLY A 158 2.56 -11.96 19.06
N PRO A 159 3.28 -11.97 20.21
CA PRO A 159 4.11 -10.87 20.73
C PRO A 159 5.03 -10.21 19.70
N ASP A 160 5.72 -11.02 18.91
CA ASP A 160 6.66 -10.60 17.88
C ASP A 160 6.00 -10.11 16.58
N GLY A 161 4.66 -10.11 16.54
CA GLY A 161 3.87 -9.83 15.34
C GLY A 161 3.14 -8.50 15.32
N LEU A 162 3.38 -7.60 16.30
CA LEU A 162 2.68 -6.33 16.42
C LEU A 162 3.61 -5.15 16.70
N ILE A 163 3.41 -4.07 15.96
CA ILE A 163 4.07 -2.79 16.17
C ILE A 163 2.98 -1.72 16.29
N LYS A 164 3.17 -0.76 17.21
CA LYS A 164 2.31 0.43 17.30
C LYS A 164 2.89 1.54 16.40
N PRO A 165 2.27 1.84 15.25
CA PRO A 165 2.85 2.78 14.31
C PRO A 165 2.60 4.24 14.73
N SER A 166 3.26 5.18 14.04
CA SER A 166 3.04 6.61 14.24
C SER A 166 1.61 7.04 13.87
N GLU A 167 1.13 8.17 14.42
CA GLU A 167 -0.20 8.71 14.07
C GLU A 167 -0.38 8.99 12.57
N LYS A 168 0.69 9.45 11.89
CA LYS A 168 0.71 9.64 10.44
C LYS A 168 0.42 8.32 9.72
N THR A 169 1.13 7.26 10.07
CA THR A 169 0.95 5.93 9.48
C THR A 169 -0.43 5.34 9.81
N ILE A 170 -0.96 5.58 11.01
CA ILE A 170 -2.33 5.20 11.38
C ILE A 170 -3.34 5.88 10.45
N ALA A 171 -3.19 7.18 10.20
CA ALA A 171 -4.07 7.92 9.29
C ALA A 171 -4.02 7.37 7.86
N GLU A 172 -2.82 7.07 7.36
CA GLU A 172 -2.61 6.47 6.03
C GLU A 172 -3.29 5.09 5.91
N PHE A 173 -3.18 4.25 6.94
CA PHE A 173 -3.87 2.96 6.94
C PHE A 173 -5.39 3.08 6.98
N LYS A 174 -5.92 4.01 7.77
CA LYS A 174 -7.37 4.26 7.78
C LYS A 174 -7.86 4.73 6.41
N GLN A 175 -7.15 5.68 5.81
CA GLN A 175 -7.45 6.17 4.46
C GLN A 175 -7.40 5.03 3.43
N SER A 176 -6.32 4.25 3.40
CA SER A 176 -6.18 3.13 2.48
C SER A 176 -7.25 2.05 2.69
N GLY A 177 -7.62 1.79 3.95
CA GLY A 177 -8.71 0.88 4.30
C GLY A 177 -10.06 1.36 3.78
N GLU A 178 -10.40 2.63 3.99
CA GLU A 178 -11.62 3.23 3.45
C GLU A 178 -11.67 3.19 1.93
N THR A 179 -10.57 3.54 1.26
CA THR A 179 -10.38 3.42 -0.19
C THR A 179 -10.65 2.00 -0.68
N SER A 180 -10.01 1.00 -0.06
CA SER A 180 -10.19 -0.41 -0.42
C SER A 180 -11.65 -0.88 -0.22
N MET A 181 -12.30 -0.45 0.85
CA MET A 181 -13.72 -0.75 1.07
C MET A 181 -14.62 -0.11 0.02
N LEU A 182 -14.39 1.17 -0.30
CA LEU A 182 -15.14 1.89 -1.32
C LEU A 182 -15.01 1.16 -2.66
N LEU A 183 -13.78 0.88 -3.10
CA LEU A 183 -13.52 0.17 -4.34
C LEU A 183 -14.22 -1.20 -4.36
N SER A 184 -14.09 -1.98 -3.29
CA SER A 184 -14.73 -3.30 -3.19
C SER A 184 -16.25 -3.25 -3.24
N LYS A 185 -16.87 -2.23 -2.63
CA LYS A 185 -18.33 -2.04 -2.73
C LYS A 185 -18.71 -1.59 -4.13
N ALA A 186 -18.03 -0.58 -4.68
CA ALA A 186 -18.32 -0.02 -6.00
C ALA A 186 -18.18 -1.06 -7.13
N MET A 187 -17.17 -1.94 -7.07
CA MET A 187 -16.96 -3.01 -8.05
C MET A 187 -18.05 -4.10 -8.06
N LYS A 188 -18.93 -4.14 -7.05
CA LYS A 188 -20.14 -5.00 -7.08
C LYS A 188 -21.21 -4.42 -8.00
N HIS A 189 -21.08 -3.16 -8.39
CA HIS A 189 -21.98 -2.48 -9.31
C HIS A 189 -21.39 -2.48 -10.72
N ARG A 190 -22.27 -2.43 -11.73
CA ARG A 190 -21.91 -2.35 -13.14
C ARG A 190 -22.44 -1.07 -13.75
N PRO A 191 -21.75 -0.49 -14.75
CA PRO A 191 -22.26 0.71 -15.40
C PRO A 191 -23.59 0.45 -16.06
N MET A 192 -24.51 1.41 -15.93
CA MET A 192 -25.80 1.37 -16.63
C MET A 192 -25.59 1.28 -18.14
N LEU A 193 -26.14 0.25 -18.77
CA LEU A 193 -26.06 0.12 -20.23
C LEU A 193 -27.01 1.10 -20.91
N VAL A 194 -26.61 1.62 -22.07
CA VAL A 194 -27.51 2.43 -22.90
C VAL A 194 -28.35 1.51 -23.77
N GLU A 195 -29.65 1.49 -23.51
CA GLU A 195 -30.60 0.68 -24.27
C GLU A 195 -30.52 0.97 -25.78
N GLY A 196 -30.47 -0.09 -26.58
CA GLY A 196 -30.44 0.00 -28.05
C GLY A 196 -29.13 0.54 -28.65
N TYR A 197 -28.11 0.83 -27.84
CA TYR A 197 -26.82 1.26 -28.38
C TYR A 197 -26.16 0.15 -29.21
N LYS A 198 -25.81 0.49 -30.46
CA LYS A 198 -25.08 -0.37 -31.38
C LYS A 198 -23.70 0.26 -31.65
N PRO A 199 -22.60 -0.33 -31.14
CA PRO A 199 -21.26 0.19 -31.37
C PRO A 199 -20.93 0.28 -32.86
N LYS A 200 -20.27 1.36 -33.29
CA LYS A 200 -19.71 1.50 -34.65
C LYS A 200 -18.25 1.94 -34.63
N MET A 201 -17.53 1.66 -35.71
CA MET A 201 -16.14 2.13 -35.85
C MET A 201 -16.07 3.66 -35.73
N GLY A 202 -15.06 4.14 -35.01
CA GLY A 202 -14.85 5.57 -34.75
C GLY A 202 -15.61 6.12 -33.55
N ASP A 203 -16.51 5.36 -32.91
CA ASP A 203 -17.19 5.83 -31.71
C ASP A 203 -16.20 6.04 -30.56
N LYS A 204 -16.39 7.14 -29.84
CA LYS A 204 -15.79 7.36 -28.52
C LYS A 204 -16.59 6.62 -27.47
N VAL A 205 -15.90 5.78 -26.72
CA VAL A 205 -16.53 4.86 -25.76
C VAL A 205 -15.78 4.87 -24.44
N LEU A 206 -16.51 4.52 -23.38
CA LEU A 206 -15.97 4.04 -22.12
C LEU A 206 -16.09 2.52 -22.13
N ALA A 207 -15.00 1.80 -21.92
CA ALA A 207 -14.98 0.35 -22.00
C ALA A 207 -14.11 -0.28 -20.91
N GLU A 208 -14.43 -1.52 -20.54
CA GLU A 208 -13.64 -2.34 -19.63
C GLU A 208 -12.67 -3.21 -20.46
N PRO A 209 -11.34 -3.01 -20.34
CA PRO A 209 -10.36 -3.93 -20.89
C PRO A 209 -10.54 -5.33 -20.30
N ASN A 210 -10.15 -6.36 -21.05
CA ASN A 210 -10.48 -7.75 -20.73
C ASN A 210 -10.08 -8.14 -19.29
N LEU A 211 -11.08 -8.44 -18.44
CA LEU A 211 -10.92 -8.87 -17.04
C LEU A 211 -10.14 -7.91 -16.14
N ALA A 212 -10.04 -6.64 -16.53
CA ALA A 212 -9.18 -5.70 -15.84
C ALA A 212 -9.83 -5.04 -14.60
N GLY A 213 -11.17 -5.08 -14.49
CA GLY A 213 -11.91 -4.51 -13.35
C GLY A 213 -11.94 -2.99 -13.29
N PHE A 214 -11.37 -2.30 -14.29
CA PHE A 214 -11.38 -0.84 -14.43
C PHE A 214 -11.92 -0.42 -15.80
N PHE A 215 -12.37 0.82 -15.91
CA PHE A 215 -12.90 1.39 -17.14
C PHE A 215 -11.97 2.45 -17.71
N GLN A 216 -11.92 2.54 -19.04
CA GLN A 216 -11.06 3.49 -19.74
C GLN A 216 -11.74 4.04 -20.98
N SER A 217 -11.45 5.30 -21.30
CA SER A 217 -11.92 5.93 -22.53
C SER A 217 -11.06 5.52 -23.73
N GLY A 218 -11.71 5.37 -24.88
CA GLY A 218 -11.02 5.11 -26.13
C GLY A 218 -11.93 5.28 -27.34
N THR A 219 -11.38 4.93 -28.50
CA THR A 219 -12.09 4.95 -29.78
C THR A 219 -12.19 3.55 -30.34
N ILE A 220 -13.37 3.13 -30.79
CA ILE A 220 -13.52 1.85 -31.49
C ILE A 220 -12.71 1.90 -32.79
N SER A 221 -11.67 1.05 -32.87
CA SER A 221 -10.74 1.03 -34.00
C SER A 221 -10.98 -0.14 -34.94
N ARG A 222 -11.59 -1.22 -34.45
CA ARG A 222 -11.86 -2.44 -35.24
C ARG A 222 -13.05 -3.20 -34.67
N MET A 223 -13.83 -3.82 -35.55
CA MET A 223 -14.90 -4.74 -35.19
C MET A 223 -14.73 -6.02 -36.01
N GLU A 224 -14.85 -7.18 -35.36
CA GLU A 224 -14.76 -8.49 -36.01
C GLU A 224 -16.01 -9.28 -35.69
N GLU A 225 -16.68 -9.82 -36.70
CA GLU A 225 -17.84 -10.69 -36.50
C GLU A 225 -17.39 -12.04 -35.93
N THR A 226 -18.10 -12.54 -34.92
CA THR A 226 -17.87 -13.86 -34.33
C THR A 226 -18.68 -14.91 -35.07
N MET A 227 -18.22 -16.16 -35.07
CA MET A 227 -18.97 -17.28 -35.69
C MET A 227 -20.36 -17.51 -35.07
N SER A 228 -20.63 -16.91 -33.91
CA SER A 228 -21.93 -16.91 -33.23
C SER A 228 -22.83 -15.70 -33.57
N GLY A 229 -22.45 -14.85 -34.53
CA GLY A 229 -23.22 -13.68 -34.96
C GLY A 229 -23.12 -12.45 -34.04
N GLY A 230 -22.13 -12.41 -33.14
CA GLY A 230 -21.80 -11.23 -32.33
C GLY A 230 -20.63 -10.43 -32.93
N ASN A 231 -20.31 -9.26 -32.39
CA ASN A 231 -19.11 -8.50 -32.79
C ASN A 231 -18.09 -8.46 -31.63
N ASN A 232 -16.87 -8.93 -31.87
CA ASN A 232 -15.72 -8.54 -31.06
C ASN A 232 -15.39 -7.08 -31.37
N VAL A 233 -15.38 -6.23 -30.36
CA VAL A 233 -15.01 -4.82 -30.51
C VAL A 233 -13.62 -4.61 -29.95
N TYR A 234 -12.80 -3.89 -30.69
CA TYR A 234 -11.46 -3.49 -30.30
C TYR A 234 -11.39 -1.98 -30.14
N VAL A 235 -10.81 -1.55 -29.02
CA VAL A 235 -10.70 -0.14 -28.65
C VAL A 235 -9.23 0.28 -28.72
N ARG A 236 -8.97 1.42 -29.37
CA ARG A 236 -7.72 2.17 -29.22
C ARG A 236 -7.91 3.14 -28.07
N TRP A 237 -7.16 2.92 -26.99
CA TRP A 237 -7.27 3.69 -25.75
C TRP A 237 -6.73 5.10 -25.91
N ASP A 238 -7.30 6.04 -25.15
CA ASP A 238 -6.85 7.42 -25.14
C ASP A 238 -5.56 7.60 -24.30
N ASP A 239 -5.25 6.65 -23.40
CA ASP A 239 -3.98 6.62 -22.67
C ASP A 239 -2.82 6.21 -23.61
N PRO A 240 -1.80 7.08 -23.78
CA PRO A 240 -0.68 6.82 -24.68
C PRO A 240 0.20 5.63 -24.25
N ASN A 241 0.09 5.19 -22.99
CA ASN A 241 0.84 4.04 -22.48
C ASN A 241 0.18 2.70 -22.82
N THR A 242 -1.12 2.71 -23.14
CA THR A 242 -1.87 1.50 -23.45
C THR A 242 -1.91 1.29 -24.96
N ARG A 243 -0.85 0.66 -25.50
CA ARG A 243 -0.61 0.55 -26.95
C ARG A 243 -1.40 -0.53 -27.67
N ASN A 244 -1.92 -1.53 -26.96
CA ASN A 244 -2.57 -2.68 -27.58
C ASN A 244 -4.08 -2.45 -27.70
N THR A 245 -4.61 -2.70 -28.89
CA THR A 245 -6.06 -2.81 -29.07
C THR A 245 -6.54 -4.11 -28.45
N GLU A 246 -7.44 -4.02 -27.48
CA GLU A 246 -7.95 -5.18 -26.76
C GLU A 246 -9.41 -5.44 -27.08
N LYS A 247 -9.80 -6.72 -27.02
CA LYS A 247 -11.21 -7.11 -27.04
C LYS A 247 -11.86 -6.64 -25.73
N VAL A 248 -12.97 -5.93 -25.85
CA VAL A 248 -13.75 -5.42 -24.70
C VAL A 248 -15.10 -6.12 -24.59
N TYR A 249 -15.62 -6.22 -23.37
CA TYR A 249 -16.90 -6.90 -23.09
C TYR A 249 -18.02 -5.92 -22.75
N THR A 250 -17.69 -4.81 -22.11
CA THR A 250 -18.63 -3.73 -21.79
C THR A 250 -18.21 -2.47 -22.53
N ILE A 251 -19.17 -1.86 -23.22
CA ILE A 251 -18.95 -0.68 -24.06
C ILE A 251 -20.10 0.29 -23.80
N LEU A 252 -19.75 1.51 -23.45
CA LEU A 252 -20.67 2.58 -23.11
C LEU A 252 -20.39 3.75 -24.06
N PRO A 253 -21.38 4.30 -24.77
CA PRO A 253 -21.16 5.44 -25.66
C PRO A 253 -20.84 6.67 -24.83
N LEU A 254 -19.62 7.20 -24.95
CA LEU A 254 -19.15 8.31 -24.11
C LEU A 254 -20.00 9.58 -24.33
N ALA A 255 -20.54 9.77 -25.54
CA ALA A 255 -21.48 10.84 -25.86
C ALA A 255 -22.78 10.81 -25.03
N ASN A 256 -23.09 9.71 -24.36
CA ASN A 256 -24.25 9.57 -23.50
C ASN A 256 -23.93 9.85 -22.02
N ALA A 257 -22.67 10.10 -21.64
CA ALA A 257 -22.32 10.44 -20.26
C ALA A 257 -23.08 11.70 -19.79
N ALA A 258 -23.25 12.69 -20.67
CA ALA A 258 -23.99 13.93 -20.37
C ALA A 258 -25.51 13.74 -20.29
N LYS A 259 -26.02 12.58 -20.74
CA LYS A 259 -27.45 12.23 -20.72
C LYS A 259 -27.81 11.29 -19.58
N GLN A 260 -26.83 10.91 -18.76
CA GLN A 260 -27.09 10.06 -17.61
C GLN A 260 -27.99 10.80 -16.61
N PRO A 261 -28.86 10.08 -15.89
CA PRO A 261 -29.64 10.69 -14.81
C PRO A 261 -28.69 11.27 -13.76
N ALA A 262 -29.17 12.28 -13.04
CA ALA A 262 -28.46 12.79 -11.87
C ALA A 262 -28.17 11.63 -10.90
N PRO A 263 -26.98 11.55 -10.31
CA PRO A 263 -26.63 10.47 -9.42
C PRO A 263 -27.43 10.59 -8.12
N THR A 264 -27.53 9.51 -7.37
CA THR A 264 -28.21 9.49 -6.07
C THR A 264 -27.18 9.39 -4.95
N VAL A 265 -27.38 10.13 -3.85
CA VAL A 265 -26.50 10.07 -2.66
C VAL A 265 -26.40 8.63 -2.14
N GLY A 266 -25.17 8.21 -1.80
CA GLY A 266 -24.84 6.85 -1.35
C GLY A 266 -24.78 5.80 -2.47
N ARG A 267 -25.01 6.18 -3.74
CA ARG A 267 -24.78 5.30 -4.89
C ARG A 267 -23.37 5.47 -5.44
N TYR A 268 -22.94 4.48 -6.22
CA TYR A 268 -21.63 4.47 -6.86
C TYR A 268 -21.72 4.95 -8.30
N VAL A 269 -20.65 5.59 -8.75
CA VAL A 269 -20.47 6.09 -10.10
C VAL A 269 -19.05 5.77 -10.59
N LEU A 270 -18.85 5.68 -11.89
CA LEU A 270 -17.52 5.91 -12.48
C LEU A 270 -17.36 7.40 -12.73
N VAL A 271 -16.18 7.95 -12.48
CA VAL A 271 -15.89 9.37 -12.70
C VAL A 271 -14.72 9.55 -13.66
N MET A 272 -14.86 10.51 -14.55
CA MET A 272 -13.83 10.88 -15.53
C MET A 272 -12.58 11.34 -14.79
N PRO A 273 -11.40 10.80 -15.09
CA PRO A 273 -10.18 11.18 -14.37
C PRO A 273 -9.84 12.66 -14.60
N ALA A 274 -9.14 13.27 -13.64
CA ALA A 274 -8.74 14.68 -13.75
C ALA A 274 -7.71 14.94 -14.87
N SER A 275 -6.99 13.89 -15.28
CA SER A 275 -6.08 13.86 -16.43
C SER A 275 -6.36 12.60 -17.25
N ASP A 276 -5.91 12.54 -18.50
CA ASP A 276 -6.05 11.34 -19.35
C ASP A 276 -5.74 10.06 -18.56
N GLY A 277 -6.58 9.03 -18.70
CA GLY A 277 -6.38 7.78 -17.97
C GLY A 277 -7.63 6.96 -17.70
N LYS A 278 -7.58 6.22 -16.59
CA LYS A 278 -8.62 5.30 -16.14
C LYS A 278 -9.73 6.07 -15.43
N TRP A 279 -10.97 5.69 -15.70
CA TRP A 279 -12.10 6.15 -14.92
C TRP A 279 -12.03 5.53 -13.53
N LEU A 280 -12.31 6.34 -12.51
CA LEU A 280 -12.18 5.95 -11.11
C LEU A 280 -13.56 5.61 -10.56
N TYR A 281 -13.63 4.63 -9.66
CA TYR A 281 -14.86 4.43 -8.89
C TYR A 281 -15.01 5.54 -7.86
N ALA A 282 -16.25 5.95 -7.59
CA ALA A 282 -16.56 6.93 -6.56
C ALA A 282 -17.92 6.67 -5.92
N GLU A 283 -18.07 7.13 -4.68
CA GLU A 283 -19.34 7.18 -3.95
C GLU A 283 -19.88 8.61 -3.97
N VAL A 284 -21.18 8.76 -4.20
CA VAL A 284 -21.86 10.05 -4.25
C VAL A 284 -22.15 10.53 -2.83
N MET A 285 -21.49 11.59 -2.41
CA MET A 285 -21.60 12.16 -1.06
C MET A 285 -22.73 13.18 -0.94
N ALA A 286 -22.90 14.01 -1.97
CA ALA A 286 -23.96 15.03 -2.04
C ALA A 286 -24.35 15.32 -3.50
N VAL A 287 -25.56 15.84 -3.70
CA VAL A 287 -26.07 16.25 -5.01
C VAL A 287 -26.56 17.69 -4.93
N ASN A 288 -26.10 18.54 -5.84
CA ASN A 288 -26.49 19.95 -5.93
C ASN A 288 -26.91 20.25 -7.38
N GLY A 289 -28.23 20.23 -7.62
CA GLY A 289 -28.77 20.31 -8.97
C GLY A 289 -28.34 19.10 -9.81
N ALA A 290 -27.65 19.35 -10.92
CA ALA A 290 -27.14 18.31 -11.81
C ALA A 290 -25.69 17.88 -11.50
N ALA A 291 -25.00 18.61 -10.61
CA ALA A 291 -23.66 18.28 -10.16
C ALA A 291 -23.70 17.42 -8.88
N ALA A 292 -22.63 16.66 -8.66
CA ALA A 292 -22.48 15.82 -7.47
C ALA A 292 -21.12 15.99 -6.83
N GLU A 293 -21.08 15.98 -5.51
CA GLU A 293 -19.85 15.81 -4.75
C GLU A 293 -19.62 14.32 -4.55
N VAL A 294 -18.43 13.83 -4.90
CA VAL A 294 -18.10 12.41 -4.90
C VAL A 294 -16.81 12.16 -4.13
N LYS A 295 -16.78 11.07 -3.34
CA LYS A 295 -15.55 10.52 -2.75
C LYS A 295 -15.00 9.47 -3.72
N VAL A 296 -13.82 9.75 -4.27
CA VAL A 296 -13.16 8.90 -5.26
C VAL A 296 -12.39 7.78 -4.56
N GLU A 297 -12.13 6.68 -5.26
CA GLU A 297 -11.37 5.55 -4.73
C GLU A 297 -10.00 5.93 -4.17
N ASP A 298 -9.33 6.99 -4.63
CA ASP A 298 -8.08 7.49 -4.04
C ASP A 298 -8.24 8.20 -2.67
N GLY A 299 -9.48 8.31 -2.18
CA GLY A 299 -9.86 8.94 -0.92
C GLY A 299 -10.09 10.44 -1.04
N THR A 300 -9.82 11.05 -2.20
CA THR A 300 -10.09 12.47 -2.43
C THR A 300 -11.57 12.72 -2.66
N THR A 301 -12.00 13.96 -2.44
CA THR A 301 -13.36 14.42 -2.74
C THR A 301 -13.29 15.48 -3.82
N ARG A 302 -14.22 15.44 -4.78
CA ARG A 302 -14.36 16.49 -5.80
C ARG A 302 -15.79 16.61 -6.30
N THR A 303 -16.08 17.72 -6.97
CA THR A 303 -17.34 17.92 -7.68
C THR A 303 -17.23 17.39 -9.10
N VAL A 304 -18.27 16.69 -9.58
CA VAL A 304 -18.43 16.22 -10.95
C VAL A 304 -19.73 16.74 -11.55
N ASN A 305 -19.69 17.11 -12.82
CA ASN A 305 -20.80 17.64 -13.60
C ASN A 305 -21.40 16.57 -14.53
N PRO A 306 -22.59 16.80 -15.12
CA PRO A 306 -23.12 15.93 -16.17
C PRO A 306 -22.11 15.73 -17.29
N GLY A 307 -21.84 14.47 -17.66
CA GLY A 307 -20.80 14.13 -18.63
C GLY A 307 -19.48 13.69 -18.01
N GLU A 308 -19.24 14.01 -16.73
CA GLU A 308 -18.02 13.64 -16.00
C GLU A 308 -18.22 12.39 -15.12
N PHE A 309 -19.39 11.77 -15.17
CA PHE A 309 -19.68 10.55 -14.44
C PHE A 309 -20.58 9.59 -15.23
N TRP A 310 -20.57 8.32 -14.79
CA TRP A 310 -21.45 7.27 -15.28
C TRP A 310 -22.06 6.50 -14.08
N PRO A 311 -23.39 6.46 -13.91
CA PRO A 311 -24.02 5.74 -12.82
C PRO A 311 -23.77 4.23 -12.84
N LEU A 312 -23.57 3.65 -11.66
CA LEU A 312 -23.43 2.22 -11.48
C LEU A 312 -24.68 1.62 -10.82
N GLU A 313 -25.14 0.48 -11.31
CA GLU A 313 -26.26 -0.29 -10.78
C GLU A 313 -25.78 -1.57 -10.12
N GLU A 314 -26.47 -1.99 -9.05
CA GLU A 314 -26.15 -3.24 -8.37
C GLU A 314 -26.40 -4.42 -9.30
N ASN A 315 -25.44 -5.34 -9.33
CA ASN A 315 -25.51 -6.49 -10.21
C ASN A 315 -26.47 -7.51 -9.58
N GLU A 316 -27.74 -7.52 -10.00
CA GLU A 316 -28.66 -8.62 -9.72
C GLU A 316 -28.20 -9.84 -10.55
N ARG A 317 -27.34 -10.68 -9.97
CA ARG A 317 -27.02 -12.00 -10.51
C ARG A 317 -27.78 -13.08 -9.78
#